data_AF-A0A8T7MIU7-F1
#
_entry.id   AF-A0A8T7MIU7-F1
#
_cell.length_a   1.000
_cell.length_b   1.000
_cell.length_c   1.000
_cell.angle_alpha   90.00
_cell.angle_beta   90.00
_cell.angle_gamma   90.00
#
_symmetry.space_group_name_H-M   'P 1'
#
loop_
_entity.id
_entity.type
_entity.pdbx_description
1 polymer ?
#
loop_
_entity_poly.entity_id
_entity_poly.type
_entity_poly.pdbx_seq_one_letter_code
_entity_poly.pdbx_strand_id
1 'polypeptide(L)'
;MSNTNQVGNEKGKSRNIFSVDSVVSEGIEAFVPLVIGQLSDQKGEEDSTRLKLKWLKLARNKIAPAYKVRSATKMPLVRNRLINKAYAEMYFSDPGTFKWAGLAAFASHSIGSNMETLLDVSFFSTATLLMSFGTAWPILPLSSEVKKLFEGLAHGNKLIFADMYWQHLAYREGGIEELEKVYLQGDLDEKIFHVWQMLDEGKKTNNQELIWQANIDLLEREQKDIIQPALYDGPENQLIWKLISGTHSTLRILVYSPVPEETELFRDCVPGGNLANVKDRWEWCIKGIMPAWRSYETHNQKKVKGLLKSITS
;
A
#
# COMPACT_ATOMS: atom_id res chain seq x y z
N MET A 1 36.37 -40.07 55.16
CA MET A 1 35.08 -40.71 54.86
C MET A 1 33.98 -39.67 55.03
N SER A 2 33.18 -39.50 53.97
CA SER A 2 31.82 -38.92 53.96
C SER A 2 31.62 -37.43 54.28
N ASN A 3 31.44 -36.68 53.17
CA ASN A 3 30.43 -35.65 52.92
C ASN A 3 29.52 -35.21 54.09
N THR A 4 29.41 -33.91 54.34
CA THR A 4 28.22 -33.15 53.90
C THR A 4 28.48 -31.63 53.88
N ASN A 5 27.86 -31.00 52.88
CA ASN A 5 28.03 -29.63 52.42
C ASN A 5 27.46 -28.56 53.36
N GLN A 6 28.12 -27.40 53.42
CA GLN A 6 27.46 -26.10 53.27
C GLN A 6 28.50 -25.07 52.80
N VAL A 7 28.44 -24.74 51.50
CA VAL A 7 29.21 -23.66 50.88
C VAL A 7 28.35 -22.40 50.96
N GLY A 8 28.76 -21.45 51.80
CA GLY A 8 28.38 -20.05 51.66
C GLY A 8 29.43 -19.34 50.81
N ASN A 9 29.04 -18.70 49.72
CA ASN A 9 29.74 -17.53 49.23
C ASN A 9 28.83 -16.63 48.37
N GLU A 10 29.06 -15.34 48.52
CA GLU A 10 28.32 -14.23 47.93
C GLU A 10 28.50 -14.09 46.40
N LYS A 11 27.66 -13.21 45.84
CA LYS A 11 27.79 -12.42 44.60
C LYS A 11 27.13 -13.00 43.35
N GLY A 12 26.09 -12.30 42.90
CA GLY A 12 25.59 -12.40 41.54
C GLY A 12 24.18 -11.85 41.38
N LYS A 13 24.06 -10.51 41.27
CA LYS A 13 22.87 -9.83 40.74
C LYS A 13 22.41 -10.55 39.47
N SER A 14 21.31 -11.30 39.53
CA SER A 14 20.68 -11.83 38.31
C SER A 14 19.98 -10.66 37.61
N ARG A 15 20.51 -10.33 36.43
CA ARG A 15 19.85 -9.45 35.47
C ARG A 15 18.53 -10.11 35.08
N ASN A 16 17.43 -9.41 35.34
CA ASN A 16 16.14 -9.69 34.71
C ASN A 16 16.35 -9.79 33.19
N ILE A 17 15.97 -10.95 32.67
CA ILE A 17 15.82 -11.20 31.24
C ILE A 17 14.64 -10.34 30.80
N PHE A 18 14.92 -9.28 30.03
CA PHE A 18 13.88 -8.47 29.40
C PHE A 18 13.11 -9.35 28.41
N SER A 19 11.88 -9.70 28.77
CA SER A 19 10.89 -10.17 27.81
C SER A 19 10.55 -9.00 26.88
N VAL A 20 10.70 -9.25 25.57
CA VAL A 20 10.45 -8.29 24.47
C VAL A 20 8.96 -7.89 24.37
N ASP A 21 8.08 -8.51 25.16
CA ASP A 21 6.64 -8.28 25.14
C ASP A 21 6.15 -7.09 26.01
N SER A 22 7.03 -6.38 26.70
CA SER A 22 6.62 -5.38 27.73
C SER A 22 6.75 -3.89 27.36
N VAL A 23 7.11 -3.54 26.11
CA VAL A 23 7.31 -2.12 25.70
C VAL A 23 6.34 -1.66 24.60
N VAL A 24 5.30 -2.45 24.29
CA VAL A 24 4.30 -2.07 23.29
C VAL A 24 2.92 -1.90 23.94
N SER A 25 2.80 -0.91 24.83
CA SER A 25 1.47 -0.46 25.30
C SER A 25 1.31 1.06 25.44
N GLU A 26 2.30 1.86 25.05
CA GLU A 26 2.17 3.32 25.10
C GLU A 26 2.68 3.91 23.78
N GLY A 27 1.79 4.55 23.00
CA GLY A 27 2.22 5.43 21.91
C GLY A 27 1.60 5.24 20.52
N ILE A 28 0.34 4.80 20.38
CA ILE A 28 -0.39 4.96 19.10
C ILE A 28 -1.80 5.51 19.34
N GLU A 29 -1.90 6.68 19.98
CA GLU A 29 -3.05 7.58 19.85
C GLU A 29 -2.60 9.03 20.08
N ALA A 30 -2.03 9.66 19.06
CA ALA A 30 -1.98 11.12 18.94
C ALA A 30 -1.47 11.49 17.55
N PHE A 31 -2.32 12.20 16.79
CA PHE A 31 -2.02 13.28 15.83
C PHE A 31 -3.06 13.31 14.70
N VAL A 32 -4.22 13.87 15.03
CA VAL A 32 -5.00 14.72 14.12
C VAL A 32 -5.43 15.91 14.97
N PRO A 33 -5.03 17.16 14.69
CA PRO A 33 -5.50 18.30 15.46
C PRO A 33 -7.01 18.51 15.22
N LEU A 34 -7.77 18.42 16.31
CA LEU A 34 -9.14 18.88 16.43
C LEU A 34 -9.11 20.42 16.45
N VAL A 35 -9.77 21.07 15.51
CA VAL A 35 -10.18 22.48 15.65
C VAL A 35 -11.70 22.49 15.61
N ILE A 36 -12.32 22.65 16.77
CA ILE A 36 -13.72 23.06 16.90
C ILE A 36 -13.77 24.14 17.99
N GLY A 37 -14.35 25.29 17.64
CA GLY A 37 -14.92 26.21 18.61
C GLY A 37 -14.96 27.66 18.15
N GLN A 38 -16.03 28.06 17.45
CA GLN A 38 -17.00 29.03 17.99
C GLN A 38 -18.28 29.04 17.15
N LEU A 39 -19.41 28.87 17.85
CA LEU A 39 -20.77 28.66 17.34
C LEU A 39 -21.51 29.98 17.12
N SER A 40 -22.06 30.17 15.93
CA SER A 40 -23.44 30.64 15.71
C SER A 40 -23.80 30.49 14.22
N ASP A 41 -24.95 29.86 13.93
CA ASP A 41 -25.55 29.54 12.61
C ASP A 41 -25.21 28.18 11.93
N GLN A 42 -24.90 27.14 12.72
CA GLN A 42 -24.52 25.81 12.21
C GLN A 42 -25.67 24.81 12.10
N LYS A 43 -26.58 24.97 11.13
CA LYS A 43 -27.43 23.84 10.68
C LYS A 43 -27.02 23.29 9.31
N GLY A 44 -26.25 24.06 8.53
CA GLY A 44 -25.66 23.63 7.26
C GLY A 44 -24.24 23.05 7.38
N GLU A 45 -23.51 23.37 8.46
CA GLU A 45 -22.08 23.05 8.61
C GLU A 45 -21.82 21.70 9.31
N GLU A 46 -22.78 21.21 10.12
CA GLU A 46 -22.66 19.94 10.86
C GLU A 46 -22.85 18.71 9.96
N ASP A 47 -23.62 18.85 8.88
CA ASP A 47 -23.84 17.78 7.88
C ASP A 47 -22.71 17.71 6.86
N SER A 48 -21.96 18.81 6.65
CA SER A 48 -20.85 18.88 5.70
C SER A 48 -19.62 18.08 6.10
N THR A 49 -19.24 18.06 7.39
CA THR A 49 -18.13 17.22 7.86
C THR A 49 -18.51 15.72 7.87
N ARG A 50 -19.80 15.39 7.78
CA ARG A 50 -20.31 14.02 7.93
C ARG A 50 -20.15 13.17 6.67
N LEU A 51 -20.15 13.78 5.49
CA LEU A 51 -20.27 13.02 4.24
C LEU A 51 -19.00 12.23 3.90
N LYS A 52 -17.83 12.89 3.88
CA LYS A 52 -16.56 12.18 3.73
C LYS A 52 -16.31 11.22 4.89
N LEU A 53 -16.66 11.60 6.12
CA LEU A 53 -16.52 10.73 7.30
C LEU A 53 -17.36 9.44 7.18
N LYS A 54 -18.57 9.49 6.60
CA LYS A 54 -19.39 8.32 6.29
C LYS A 54 -18.61 7.37 5.36
N TRP A 55 -18.07 7.88 4.27
CA TRP A 55 -17.33 7.06 3.29
C TRP A 55 -16.02 6.51 3.85
N LEU A 56 -15.28 7.33 4.60
CA LEU A 56 -14.08 6.89 5.32
C LEU A 56 -14.39 5.80 6.34
N LYS A 57 -15.50 5.90 7.07
CA LYS A 57 -15.94 4.87 8.02
C LYS A 57 -16.24 3.56 7.29
N LEU A 58 -16.94 3.61 6.16
CA LEU A 58 -17.21 2.42 5.34
C LEU A 58 -15.92 1.78 4.80
N ALA A 59 -14.98 2.59 4.30
CA ALA A 59 -13.67 2.11 3.87
C ALA A 59 -12.90 1.46 5.03
N ARG A 60 -12.81 2.12 6.18
CA ARG A 60 -12.13 1.60 7.38
C ARG A 60 -12.73 0.29 7.86
N ASN A 61 -14.06 0.14 7.80
CA ASN A 61 -14.74 -1.09 8.21
C ASN A 61 -14.29 -2.31 7.39
N LYS A 62 -13.91 -2.15 6.11
CA LYS A 62 -13.39 -3.25 5.29
C LYS A 62 -12.10 -3.85 5.85
N ILE A 63 -11.25 -3.02 6.46
CA ILE A 63 -9.95 -3.44 7.00
C ILE A 63 -9.95 -3.56 8.53
N ALA A 64 -11.04 -3.17 9.20
CA ALA A 64 -11.19 -3.22 10.64
C ALA A 64 -10.87 -4.59 11.28
N PRO A 65 -11.24 -5.73 10.65
CA PRO A 65 -10.89 -7.04 11.20
C PRO A 65 -9.40 -7.28 11.41
N ALA A 66 -8.52 -6.65 10.61
CA ALA A 66 -7.08 -6.82 10.77
C ALA A 66 -6.56 -6.33 12.12
N TYR A 67 -7.16 -5.28 12.69
CA TYR A 67 -6.72 -4.68 13.96
C TYR A 67 -7.05 -5.53 15.19
N LYS A 68 -7.80 -6.63 15.02
CA LYS A 68 -7.97 -7.64 16.07
C LYS A 68 -6.75 -8.55 16.23
N VAL A 69 -5.86 -8.58 15.22
CA VAL A 69 -4.63 -9.39 15.22
C VAL A 69 -3.56 -8.67 16.03
N ARG A 70 -3.12 -9.26 17.14
CA ARG A 70 -2.14 -8.65 18.08
C ARG A 70 -0.67 -8.83 17.71
N SER A 71 -0.37 -9.24 16.47
CA SER A 71 1.00 -9.47 16.01
C SER A 71 1.43 -8.36 15.06
N ALA A 72 2.56 -7.72 15.38
CA ALA A 72 3.13 -6.61 14.60
C ALA A 72 3.47 -7.00 13.14
N THR A 73 3.76 -8.27 12.88
CA THR A 73 4.06 -8.79 11.53
C THR A 73 2.83 -9.38 10.84
N LYS A 74 1.94 -10.08 11.57
CA LYS A 74 0.73 -10.66 10.97
C LYS A 74 -0.36 -9.64 10.68
N MET A 75 -0.53 -8.61 11.52
CA MET A 75 -1.58 -7.60 11.32
C MET A 75 -1.45 -6.88 9.97
N PRO A 76 -0.27 -6.37 9.56
CA PRO A 76 -0.09 -5.76 8.25
C PRO A 76 -0.44 -6.69 7.08
N LEU A 77 -0.08 -7.98 7.17
CA LEU A 77 -0.41 -8.97 6.15
C LEU A 77 -1.93 -9.20 6.03
N VAL A 78 -2.62 -9.33 7.17
CA VAL A 78 -4.08 -9.46 7.19
C VAL A 78 -4.75 -8.20 6.63
N ARG A 79 -4.26 -7.01 7.00
CA ARG A 79 -4.74 -5.74 6.43
C ARG A 79 -4.55 -5.72 4.91
N ASN A 80 -3.38 -6.12 4.42
CA ASN A 80 -3.07 -6.16 2.99
C ASN A 80 -4.03 -7.08 2.22
N ARG A 81 -4.32 -8.27 2.75
CA ARG A 81 -5.31 -9.19 2.16
C ARG A 81 -6.71 -8.59 2.11
N LEU A 82 -7.13 -7.87 3.14
CA LEU A 82 -8.42 -7.16 3.17
C LEU A 82 -8.47 -6.00 2.16
N ILE A 83 -7.37 -5.26 1.99
CA ILE A 83 -7.26 -4.19 0.98
C ILE A 83 -7.37 -4.77 -0.44
N ASN A 84 -6.59 -5.81 -0.75
CA ASN A 84 -6.67 -6.53 -2.02
C ASN A 84 -8.12 -6.96 -2.31
N LYS A 85 -8.76 -7.64 -1.34
CA LYS A 85 -10.16 -8.06 -1.47
C LYS A 85 -11.11 -6.89 -1.73
N ALA A 86 -10.94 -5.78 -1.02
CA ALA A 86 -11.78 -4.61 -1.17
C ALA A 86 -11.68 -3.99 -2.57
N TYR A 87 -10.47 -3.95 -3.16
CA TYR A 87 -10.26 -3.49 -4.53
C TYR A 87 -10.80 -4.47 -5.59
N ALA A 88 -10.63 -5.78 -5.38
CA ALA A 88 -11.23 -6.78 -6.27
C ALA A 88 -12.77 -6.69 -6.26
N GLU A 89 -13.39 -6.52 -5.09
CA GLU A 89 -14.83 -6.27 -4.97
C GLU A 89 -15.27 -5.00 -5.71
N MET A 90 -14.46 -3.93 -5.63
CA MET A 90 -14.74 -2.69 -6.36
C MET A 90 -14.68 -2.92 -7.88
N TYR A 91 -13.62 -3.56 -8.37
CA TYR A 91 -13.49 -3.93 -9.78
C TYR A 91 -14.66 -4.81 -10.26
N PHE A 92 -15.08 -5.81 -9.46
CA PHE A 92 -16.20 -6.68 -9.82
C PHE A 92 -17.53 -5.95 -9.96
N SER A 93 -17.72 -4.83 -9.24
CA SER A 93 -18.95 -4.05 -9.31
C SER A 93 -19.16 -3.37 -10.66
N ASP A 94 -18.08 -2.92 -11.30
CA ASP A 94 -18.12 -2.34 -12.64
C ASP A 94 -16.72 -2.41 -13.30
N PRO A 95 -16.36 -3.56 -13.92
CA PRO A 95 -15.06 -3.74 -14.58
C PRO A 95 -14.84 -2.78 -15.75
N GLY A 96 -15.92 -2.25 -16.34
CA GLY A 96 -15.86 -1.27 -17.41
C GLY A 96 -15.29 0.06 -16.94
N THR A 97 -15.53 0.42 -15.68
CA THR A 97 -15.19 1.73 -15.11
C THR A 97 -13.96 1.68 -14.20
N PHE A 98 -13.87 0.70 -13.30
CA PHE A 98 -12.88 0.70 -12.22
C PHE A 98 -11.55 0.01 -12.58
N LYS A 99 -10.91 0.46 -13.67
CA LYS A 99 -9.67 -0.15 -14.19
C LYS A 99 -8.52 -0.10 -13.19
N TRP A 100 -8.36 1.03 -12.50
CA TRP A 100 -7.36 1.25 -11.47
C TRP A 100 -7.58 0.30 -10.29
N ALA A 101 -8.83 0.09 -9.84
CA ALA A 101 -9.11 -0.83 -8.73
C ALA A 101 -8.74 -2.29 -9.08
N GLY A 102 -8.94 -2.71 -10.33
CA GLY A 102 -8.52 -4.03 -10.79
C GLY A 102 -7.00 -4.22 -10.72
N LEU A 103 -6.24 -3.22 -11.21
CA LEU A 103 -4.77 -3.21 -11.13
C LEU A 103 -4.29 -3.14 -9.68
N ALA A 104 -4.90 -2.28 -8.85
CA ALA A 104 -4.57 -2.09 -7.45
C ALA A 104 -4.78 -3.37 -6.61
N ALA A 105 -5.76 -4.21 -6.97
CA ALA A 105 -5.94 -5.51 -6.33
C ALA A 105 -4.75 -6.45 -6.58
N PHE A 106 -4.29 -6.55 -7.84
CA PHE A 106 -3.09 -7.33 -8.17
C PHE A 106 -1.83 -6.74 -7.55
N ALA A 107 -1.63 -5.42 -7.64
CA ALA A 107 -0.51 -4.74 -7.02
C ALA A 107 -0.48 -4.99 -5.50
N SER A 108 -1.63 -4.83 -4.82
CA SER A 108 -1.76 -5.12 -3.40
C SER A 108 -1.45 -6.58 -3.08
N HIS A 109 -1.86 -7.54 -3.91
CA HIS A 109 -1.50 -8.94 -3.72
C HIS A 109 0.00 -9.16 -3.81
N SER A 110 0.65 -8.66 -4.87
CA SER A 110 2.09 -8.74 -5.07
C SER A 110 2.84 -8.11 -3.89
N ILE A 111 2.41 -6.94 -3.40
CA ILE A 111 2.98 -6.33 -2.19
C ILE A 111 2.84 -7.26 -0.97
N GLY A 112 1.71 -7.94 -0.81
CA GLY A 112 1.52 -8.93 0.27
C GLY A 112 2.48 -10.10 0.19
N SER A 113 2.64 -10.69 -1.00
CA SER A 113 3.60 -11.77 -1.24
C SER A 113 5.05 -11.33 -1.00
N ASN A 114 5.37 -10.09 -1.37
CA ASN A 114 6.69 -9.50 -1.10
C ASN A 114 6.92 -9.32 0.40
N MET A 115 5.91 -8.86 1.14
CA MET A 115 5.97 -8.76 2.60
C MET A 115 6.16 -10.13 3.27
N GLU A 116 5.47 -11.17 2.81
CA GLU A 116 5.65 -12.55 3.32
C GLU A 116 7.07 -13.04 3.03
N THR A 117 7.56 -12.84 1.81
CA THR A 117 8.94 -13.17 1.42
C THR A 117 9.97 -12.47 2.29
N LEU A 118 9.77 -11.18 2.61
CA LEU A 118 10.67 -10.43 3.48
C LEU A 118 10.70 -10.99 4.91
N LEU A 119 9.57 -11.47 5.43
CA LEU A 119 9.53 -12.16 6.73
C LEU A 119 10.26 -13.51 6.67
N ASP A 120 10.09 -14.27 5.60
CA ASP A 120 10.78 -15.55 5.41
C ASP A 120 12.29 -15.37 5.25
N VAL A 121 12.74 -14.36 4.49
CA VAL A 121 14.16 -14.00 4.34
C VAL A 121 14.73 -13.49 5.66
N SER A 122 13.96 -12.73 6.45
CA SER A 122 14.38 -12.34 7.81
C SER A 122 14.55 -13.53 8.76
N PHE A 123 13.91 -14.67 8.44
CA PHE A 123 13.94 -15.91 9.21
C PHE A 123 15.03 -16.89 8.72
N PHE A 124 15.44 -16.83 7.45
CA PHE A 124 16.29 -17.84 6.78
C PHE A 124 17.75 -17.43 6.47
N SER A 125 18.33 -16.58 7.32
CA SER A 125 19.78 -16.32 7.48
C SER A 125 20.43 -15.20 6.64
N THR A 126 21.23 -14.42 7.35
CA THR A 126 22.35 -13.63 6.82
C THR A 126 23.27 -14.43 5.89
N ALA A 127 23.32 -15.76 6.00
CA ALA A 127 24.19 -16.63 5.22
C ALA A 127 23.70 -16.84 3.77
N THR A 128 22.39 -17.00 3.55
CA THR A 128 21.82 -17.09 2.18
C THR A 128 22.03 -15.76 1.42
N LEU A 129 21.89 -14.64 2.11
CA LEU A 129 22.13 -13.32 1.53
C LEU A 129 23.63 -13.06 1.28
N LEU A 130 24.53 -13.45 2.20
CA LEU A 130 25.98 -13.35 1.96
C LEU A 130 26.45 -14.20 0.78
N MET A 131 25.87 -15.39 0.58
CA MET A 131 26.19 -16.28 -0.54
C MET A 131 25.68 -15.76 -1.89
N SER A 132 24.55 -15.04 -1.92
CA SER A 132 23.97 -14.51 -3.16
C SER A 132 24.47 -13.11 -3.54
N PHE A 133 25.01 -12.32 -2.60
CA PHE A 133 25.33 -10.90 -2.82
C PHE A 133 26.83 -10.56 -2.83
N GLY A 134 27.73 -11.49 -2.47
CA GLY A 134 29.18 -11.24 -2.43
C GLY A 134 29.57 -10.09 -1.49
N THR A 135 30.83 -9.65 -1.55
CA THR A 135 31.38 -8.54 -0.72
C THR A 135 30.87 -7.14 -1.13
N ALA A 136 29.97 -7.05 -2.11
CA ALA A 136 29.44 -5.80 -2.64
C ALA A 136 28.28 -5.22 -1.82
N TRP A 137 27.76 -5.96 -0.84
CA TRP A 137 26.85 -5.42 0.16
C TRP A 137 27.70 -4.85 1.31
N PRO A 138 27.78 -3.52 1.52
CA PRO A 138 28.37 -3.00 2.74
C PRO A 138 27.59 -3.60 3.91
N ILE A 139 28.31 -4.02 4.95
CA ILE A 139 27.79 -4.67 6.16
C ILE A 139 26.81 -3.71 6.86
N LEU A 140 25.59 -3.65 6.35
CA LEU A 140 24.42 -3.01 6.96
C LEU A 140 23.75 -4.07 7.83
N PRO A 141 23.19 -3.70 8.99
CA PRO A 141 22.47 -4.63 9.86
C PRO A 141 21.15 -5.05 9.19
N LEU A 142 21.26 -5.98 8.24
CA LEU A 142 20.28 -6.44 7.25
C LEU A 142 18.84 -6.61 7.75
N SER A 143 18.66 -6.90 9.04
CA SER A 143 17.35 -7.02 9.68
C SER A 143 16.59 -5.68 9.77
N SER A 144 17.31 -4.55 9.91
CA SER A 144 16.71 -3.23 10.06
C SER A 144 16.16 -2.70 8.74
N GLU A 145 16.88 -2.89 7.63
CA GLU A 145 16.47 -2.48 6.29
C GLU A 145 15.34 -3.37 5.76
N VAL A 146 15.39 -4.68 6.00
CA VAL A 146 14.29 -5.61 5.67
C VAL A 146 13.02 -5.24 6.44
N LYS A 147 13.14 -4.90 7.73
CA LYS A 147 12.02 -4.42 8.54
C LYS A 147 11.47 -3.09 7.99
N LYS A 148 12.33 -2.13 7.66
CA LYS A 148 11.92 -0.84 7.06
C LYS A 148 11.21 -1.04 5.72
N LEU A 149 11.69 -1.95 4.88
CA LEU A 149 11.05 -2.28 3.61
C LEU A 149 9.67 -2.91 3.84
N PHE A 150 9.56 -3.89 4.74
CA PHE A 150 8.28 -4.48 5.12
C PHE A 150 7.29 -3.42 5.64
N GLU A 151 7.74 -2.56 6.55
CA GLU A 151 6.92 -1.49 7.12
C GLU A 151 6.52 -0.46 6.07
N GLY A 152 7.44 -0.08 5.18
CA GLY A 152 7.19 0.83 4.07
C GLY A 152 6.15 0.29 3.10
N LEU A 153 6.30 -0.96 2.65
CA LEU A 153 5.33 -1.65 1.80
C LEU A 153 3.94 -1.73 2.45
N ALA A 154 3.90 -2.15 3.72
CA ALA A 154 2.67 -2.21 4.49
C ALA A 154 2.00 -0.84 4.62
N HIS A 155 2.79 0.19 4.92
CA HIS A 155 2.32 1.55 5.14
C HIS A 155 1.82 2.19 3.85
N GLY A 156 2.56 2.05 2.75
CA GLY A 156 2.16 2.58 1.45
C GLY A 156 0.82 2.04 0.98
N ASN A 157 0.62 0.72 1.03
CA ASN A 157 -0.67 0.15 0.63
C ASN A 157 -1.83 0.63 1.53
N LYS A 158 -1.58 0.81 2.84
CA LYS A 158 -2.57 1.40 3.76
C LYS A 158 -2.91 2.85 3.38
N LEU A 159 -1.92 3.65 3.01
CA LEU A 159 -2.11 5.06 2.64
C LEU A 159 -2.91 5.19 1.35
N ILE A 160 -2.56 4.41 0.32
CA ILE A 160 -3.31 4.37 -0.94
C ILE A 160 -4.78 4.03 -0.65
N PHE A 161 -5.02 3.00 0.17
CA PHE A 161 -6.38 2.61 0.56
C PHE A 161 -7.13 3.71 1.32
N ALA A 162 -6.45 4.42 2.23
CA ALA A 162 -7.04 5.50 3.00
C ALA A 162 -7.36 6.74 2.15
N ASP A 163 -6.58 7.01 1.09
CA ASP A 163 -6.81 8.13 0.16
C ASP A 163 -7.90 7.79 -0.87
N MET A 164 -7.83 6.62 -1.50
CA MET A 164 -8.58 6.33 -2.73
C MET A 164 -9.85 5.51 -2.55
N TYR A 165 -9.90 4.58 -1.60
CA TYR A 165 -10.99 3.59 -1.56
C TYR A 165 -12.35 4.20 -1.18
N TRP A 166 -12.36 5.20 -0.29
CA TRP A 166 -13.59 5.88 0.08
C TRP A 166 -14.20 6.66 -1.09
N GLN A 167 -13.37 7.20 -1.99
CA GLN A 167 -13.82 7.92 -3.20
C GLN A 167 -14.54 6.95 -4.14
N HIS A 168 -13.96 5.76 -4.36
CA HIS A 168 -14.59 4.70 -5.14
C HIS A 168 -15.93 4.25 -4.54
N LEU A 169 -16.02 4.14 -3.20
CA LEU A 169 -17.29 3.82 -2.53
C LEU A 169 -18.33 4.92 -2.76
N ALA A 170 -17.96 6.20 -2.58
CA ALA A 170 -18.87 7.32 -2.80
C ALA A 170 -19.41 7.35 -4.24
N TYR A 171 -18.53 7.20 -5.22
CA TYR A 171 -18.90 7.19 -6.63
C TYR A 171 -19.75 5.96 -7.01
N ARG A 172 -19.41 4.77 -6.52
CA ARG A 172 -20.18 3.55 -6.82
C ARG A 172 -21.62 3.65 -6.31
N GLU A 173 -21.81 4.16 -5.11
CA GLU A 173 -23.13 4.18 -4.46
C GLU A 173 -23.96 5.43 -4.80
N GLY A 174 -23.31 6.58 -5.04
CA GLY A 174 -23.98 7.86 -5.21
C GLY A 174 -23.59 8.63 -6.47
N GLY A 175 -22.77 8.04 -7.35
CA GLY A 175 -22.35 8.65 -8.61
C GLY A 175 -21.49 9.90 -8.43
N ILE A 176 -21.35 10.68 -9.51
CA ILE A 176 -20.60 11.93 -9.50
C ILE A 176 -21.23 12.98 -8.57
N GLU A 177 -22.55 12.96 -8.42
CA GLU A 177 -23.31 13.88 -7.56
C GLU A 177 -22.93 13.75 -6.08
N GLU A 178 -22.61 12.54 -5.62
CA GLU A 178 -22.14 12.33 -4.25
C GLU A 178 -20.73 12.87 -4.05
N LEU A 179 -19.84 12.72 -5.04
CA LEU A 179 -18.50 13.30 -4.99
C LEU A 179 -18.52 14.82 -5.13
N GLU A 180 -19.44 15.38 -5.92
CA GLU A 180 -19.64 16.82 -6.04
C GLU A 180 -20.01 17.45 -4.70
N LYS A 181 -20.90 16.82 -3.92
CA LYS A 181 -21.20 17.28 -2.55
C LYS A 181 -19.95 17.31 -1.67
N VAL A 182 -19.11 16.28 -1.73
CA VAL A 182 -17.86 16.22 -0.95
C VAL A 182 -16.88 17.30 -1.41
N TYR A 183 -16.80 17.56 -2.72
CA TYR A 183 -16.00 18.63 -3.30
C TYR A 183 -16.46 20.01 -2.84
N LEU A 184 -17.77 20.30 -2.93
CA LEU A 184 -18.35 21.58 -2.50
C LEU A 184 -18.16 21.85 -1.00
N GLN A 185 -17.93 20.80 -0.20
CA GLN A 185 -17.59 20.89 1.23
C GLN A 185 -16.10 21.14 1.50
N GLY A 186 -15.27 21.23 0.44
CA GLY A 186 -13.82 21.40 0.54
C GLY A 186 -13.05 20.13 0.92
N ASP A 187 -13.71 18.98 0.87
CA ASP A 187 -13.21 17.71 1.40
C ASP A 187 -12.61 16.79 0.33
N LEU A 188 -12.72 17.18 -0.95
CA LEU A 188 -12.10 16.55 -2.11
C LEU A 188 -11.33 17.63 -2.89
N ASP A 189 -10.12 17.30 -3.34
CA ASP A 189 -9.30 18.20 -4.15
C ASP A 189 -9.91 18.43 -5.54
N GLU A 190 -9.82 19.66 -6.06
CA GLU A 190 -10.40 20.06 -7.36
C GLU A 190 -9.89 19.20 -8.52
N LYS A 191 -8.58 18.93 -8.59
CA LYS A 191 -8.00 18.12 -9.67
C LYS A 191 -8.56 16.71 -9.62
N ILE A 192 -8.71 16.16 -8.42
CA ILE A 192 -9.23 14.81 -8.24
C ILE A 192 -10.73 14.75 -8.56
N PHE A 193 -11.49 15.79 -8.20
CA PHE A 193 -12.87 15.88 -8.60
C PHE A 193 -13.01 15.91 -10.13
N HIS A 194 -12.16 16.67 -10.84
CA HIS A 194 -12.14 16.66 -12.32
C HIS A 194 -11.81 15.28 -12.91
N VAL A 195 -10.91 14.50 -12.30
CA VAL A 195 -10.65 13.12 -12.72
C VAL A 195 -11.91 12.25 -12.60
N TRP A 196 -12.68 12.38 -11.51
CA TRP A 196 -13.94 11.67 -11.36
C TRP A 196 -15.01 12.14 -12.34
N GLN A 197 -15.08 13.44 -12.66
CA GLN A 197 -15.96 13.96 -13.70
C GLN A 197 -15.62 13.36 -15.07
N MET A 198 -14.32 13.28 -15.41
CA MET A 198 -13.87 12.64 -16.64
C MET A 198 -14.24 11.16 -16.70
N LEU A 199 -14.09 10.43 -15.59
CA LEU A 199 -14.51 9.03 -15.50
C LEU A 199 -16.03 8.87 -15.71
N ASP A 200 -16.82 9.74 -15.08
CA ASP A 200 -18.28 9.74 -15.17
C ASP A 200 -18.78 10.09 -16.57
N GLU A 201 -18.17 11.10 -17.20
CA GLU A 201 -18.43 11.44 -18.60
C GLU A 201 -18.10 10.25 -19.52
N GLY A 202 -16.91 9.66 -19.36
CA GLY A 202 -16.51 8.48 -20.11
C GLY A 202 -17.49 7.32 -19.96
N LYS A 203 -18.02 7.11 -18.76
CA LYS A 203 -19.07 6.11 -18.50
C LYS A 203 -20.40 6.47 -19.19
N LYS A 204 -20.87 7.71 -19.07
CA LYS A 204 -22.13 8.19 -19.67
C LYS A 204 -22.12 8.14 -21.20
N THR A 205 -20.99 8.46 -21.81
CA THR A 205 -20.83 8.48 -23.27
C THR A 205 -20.27 7.17 -23.83
N ASN A 206 -20.01 6.18 -22.97
CA ASN A 206 -19.31 4.93 -23.33
C ASN A 206 -17.95 5.17 -24.04
N ASN A 207 -17.24 6.24 -23.66
CA ASN A 207 -15.93 6.58 -24.19
C ASN A 207 -14.83 5.90 -23.36
N GLN A 208 -14.29 4.79 -23.90
CA GLN A 208 -13.27 4.01 -23.22
C GLN A 208 -11.95 4.77 -23.02
N GLU A 209 -11.60 5.72 -23.89
CA GLU A 209 -10.38 6.51 -23.72
C GLU A 209 -10.48 7.41 -22.49
N LEU A 210 -11.61 8.09 -22.28
CA LEU A 210 -11.83 8.92 -21.08
C LEU A 210 -11.78 8.08 -19.80
N ILE A 211 -12.37 6.87 -19.84
CA ILE A 211 -12.33 5.96 -18.69
C ILE A 211 -10.89 5.54 -18.38
N TRP A 212 -10.13 5.11 -19.40
CA TRP A 212 -8.74 4.72 -19.20
C TRP A 212 -7.87 5.88 -18.74
N GLN A 213 -8.03 7.06 -19.34
CA GLN A 213 -7.29 8.25 -18.94
C GLN A 213 -7.61 8.64 -17.49
N ALA A 214 -8.87 8.62 -17.07
CA ALA A 214 -9.21 8.90 -15.67
C ALA A 214 -8.55 7.93 -14.70
N ASN A 215 -8.52 6.63 -15.03
CA ASN A 215 -7.84 5.64 -14.18
C ASN A 215 -6.31 5.81 -14.19
N ILE A 216 -5.72 6.33 -15.27
CA ILE A 216 -4.30 6.72 -15.32
C ILE A 216 -4.05 7.94 -14.43
N ASP A 217 -4.93 8.93 -14.44
CA ASP A 217 -4.78 10.15 -13.63
C ASP A 217 -4.96 9.84 -12.13
N LEU A 218 -5.84 8.90 -11.77
CA LEU A 218 -5.91 8.34 -10.41
C LEU A 218 -4.58 7.67 -9.99
N LEU A 219 -3.95 6.91 -10.90
CA LEU A 219 -2.62 6.32 -10.66
C LEU A 219 -1.54 7.41 -10.54
N GLU A 220 -1.62 8.48 -11.31
CA GLU A 220 -0.66 9.57 -11.25
C GLU A 220 -0.65 10.23 -9.88
N ARG A 221 -1.85 10.55 -9.35
CA ARG A 221 -2.01 11.06 -7.99
C ARG A 221 -1.42 10.09 -6.97
N GLU A 222 -1.75 8.80 -7.07
CA GLU A 222 -1.21 7.76 -6.18
C GLU A 222 0.33 7.81 -6.16
N GLN A 223 0.95 7.82 -7.35
CA GLN A 223 2.40 7.74 -7.51
C GLN A 223 3.13 9.02 -7.07
N LYS A 224 2.53 10.20 -7.29
CA LYS A 224 3.15 11.51 -7.06
C LYS A 224 2.81 12.13 -5.71
N ASP A 225 1.54 12.09 -5.31
CA ASP A 225 1.04 12.84 -4.16
C ASP A 225 0.95 11.96 -2.91
N ILE A 226 0.76 10.65 -3.09
CA ILE A 226 0.54 9.73 -1.96
C ILE A 226 1.80 8.96 -1.60
N ILE A 227 2.37 8.19 -2.55
CA ILE A 227 3.47 7.28 -2.19
C ILE A 227 4.85 7.94 -2.25
N GLN A 228 5.06 8.96 -3.10
CA GLN A 228 6.35 9.66 -3.14
C GLN A 228 6.73 10.21 -1.75
N PRO A 229 5.91 11.06 -1.10
CA PRO A 229 6.25 11.59 0.22
C PRO A 229 6.29 10.52 1.32
N ALA A 230 5.50 9.44 1.19
CA ALA A 230 5.37 8.45 2.25
C ALA A 230 6.37 7.29 2.19
N LEU A 231 6.86 6.91 1.02
CA LEU A 231 7.70 5.73 0.82
C LEU A 231 9.08 6.05 0.25
N TYR A 232 9.21 7.14 -0.52
CA TYR A 232 10.41 7.39 -1.32
C TYR A 232 11.18 8.63 -0.88
N ASP A 233 10.50 9.65 -0.36
CA ASP A 233 11.15 10.85 0.16
C ASP A 233 11.94 10.58 1.45
N GLY A 234 12.97 11.40 1.66
CA GLY A 234 13.93 11.26 2.75
C GLY A 234 15.24 10.60 2.29
N PRO A 235 16.41 11.03 2.81
CA PRO A 235 17.71 10.54 2.35
C PRO A 235 17.88 9.03 2.48
N GLU A 236 17.34 8.44 3.55
CA GLU A 236 17.42 7.02 3.81
C GLU A 236 16.56 6.20 2.83
N ASN A 237 15.30 6.60 2.63
CA ASN A 237 14.40 5.93 1.68
C ASN A 237 14.94 6.02 0.25
N GLN A 238 15.45 7.19 -0.16
CA GLN A 238 16.09 7.38 -1.45
C GLN A 238 17.27 6.42 -1.67
N LEU A 239 18.10 6.19 -0.65
CA LEU A 239 19.21 5.26 -0.73
C LEU A 239 18.74 3.80 -0.87
N ILE A 240 17.79 3.37 -0.05
CA ILE A 240 17.23 2.01 -0.06
C ILE A 240 16.61 1.70 -1.42
N TRP A 241 15.74 2.57 -1.92
CA TRP A 241 15.05 2.34 -3.18
C TRP A 241 15.96 2.44 -4.40
N LYS A 242 17.01 3.27 -4.35
CA LYS A 242 18.06 3.28 -5.38
C LYS A 242 18.83 1.97 -5.42
N LEU A 243 19.17 1.40 -4.26
CA LEU A 243 19.81 0.10 -4.17
C LEU A 243 18.93 -1.02 -4.72
N ILE A 244 17.65 -1.06 -4.31
CA ILE A 244 16.65 -2.03 -4.81
C ILE A 244 16.56 -1.97 -6.33
N SER A 245 16.51 -0.76 -6.90
CA SER A 245 16.50 -0.55 -8.35
C SER A 245 17.72 -1.18 -9.03
N GLY A 246 18.91 -1.02 -8.43
CA GLY A 246 20.16 -1.61 -8.90
C GLY A 246 20.14 -3.14 -8.92
N THR A 247 19.54 -3.75 -7.91
CA THR A 247 19.55 -5.20 -7.66
C THR A 247 18.37 -5.96 -8.29
N HIS A 248 17.71 -5.39 -9.30
CA HIS A 248 16.52 -5.95 -9.97
C HIS A 248 16.66 -7.41 -10.44
N SER A 249 17.84 -7.85 -10.90
CA SER A 249 18.08 -9.23 -11.33
C SER A 249 17.96 -10.25 -10.19
N THR A 250 18.28 -9.84 -8.96
CA THR A 250 18.22 -10.67 -7.76
C THR A 250 16.90 -10.50 -7.01
N LEU A 251 16.40 -9.26 -6.93
CA LEU A 251 15.17 -8.90 -6.20
C LEU A 251 13.93 -8.87 -7.10
N ARG A 252 13.88 -9.71 -8.14
CA ARG A 252 12.83 -9.72 -9.18
C ARG A 252 11.43 -9.48 -8.62
N ILE A 253 11.11 -10.17 -7.53
CA ILE A 253 9.86 -10.09 -6.74
C ILE A 253 9.40 -8.65 -6.41
N LEU A 254 10.31 -7.74 -6.07
CA LEU A 254 10.00 -6.36 -5.68
C LEU A 254 9.84 -5.39 -6.85
N VAL A 255 10.26 -5.77 -8.06
CA VAL A 255 10.42 -4.87 -9.20
C VAL A 255 9.67 -5.35 -10.45
N TYR A 256 8.82 -6.37 -10.30
CA TYR A 256 7.93 -6.85 -11.35
C TYR A 256 6.72 -5.95 -11.55
N SER A 257 6.23 -5.94 -12.78
CA SER A 257 4.91 -5.42 -13.09
C SER A 257 3.82 -6.12 -12.27
N PRO A 258 2.83 -5.38 -11.73
CA PRO A 258 1.67 -5.99 -11.08
C PRO A 258 0.66 -6.58 -12.07
N VAL A 259 0.88 -6.44 -13.38
CA VAL A 259 0.00 -7.02 -14.40
C VAL A 259 0.16 -8.55 -14.42
N PRO A 260 -0.93 -9.34 -14.39
CA PRO A 260 -0.82 -10.79 -14.38
C PRO A 260 -0.07 -11.34 -15.60
N GLU A 261 0.78 -12.33 -15.38
CA GLU A 261 1.54 -13.05 -16.41
C GLU A 261 2.60 -12.22 -17.15
N GLU A 262 2.72 -10.93 -16.83
CA GLU A 262 3.85 -10.12 -17.28
C GLU A 262 5.12 -10.49 -16.51
N THR A 263 6.25 -10.46 -17.22
CA THR A 263 7.57 -10.69 -16.63
C THR A 263 8.50 -9.50 -16.80
N GLU A 264 7.99 -8.38 -17.32
CA GLU A 264 8.74 -7.14 -17.45
C GLU A 264 9.09 -6.57 -16.07
N LEU A 265 10.37 -6.26 -15.89
CA LEU A 265 10.90 -5.57 -14.72
C LEU A 265 10.94 -4.07 -14.96
N PHE A 266 10.95 -3.29 -13.87
CA PHE A 266 11.13 -1.84 -13.93
C PHE A 266 12.28 -1.38 -14.84
N ARG A 267 13.43 -2.07 -14.81
CA ARG A 267 14.61 -1.70 -15.60
C ARG A 267 14.60 -2.16 -17.05
N ASP A 268 13.71 -3.09 -17.41
CA ASP A 268 13.48 -3.43 -18.82
C ASP A 268 12.77 -2.26 -19.51
N CYS A 269 11.85 -1.60 -18.80
CA CYS A 269 11.14 -0.42 -19.28
C CYS A 269 11.93 0.89 -19.12
N VAL A 270 12.65 1.05 -17.99
CA VAL A 270 13.42 2.25 -17.67
C VAL A 270 14.89 1.89 -17.38
N PRO A 271 15.71 1.68 -18.42
CA PRO A 271 17.12 1.30 -18.26
C PRO A 271 17.89 2.29 -17.40
N GLY A 272 18.53 1.80 -16.34
CA GLY A 272 19.28 2.64 -15.40
C GLY A 272 18.42 3.47 -14.44
N GLY A 273 17.09 3.32 -14.49
CA GLY A 273 16.16 4.05 -13.65
C GLY A 273 16.34 3.78 -12.14
N ASN A 274 15.76 4.68 -11.35
CA ASN A 274 15.68 4.64 -9.91
C ASN A 274 14.21 4.69 -9.44
N LEU A 275 13.72 3.63 -8.81
CA LEU A 275 12.39 3.56 -8.20
C LEU A 275 12.15 4.64 -7.16
N ALA A 276 13.19 5.25 -6.57
CA ALA A 276 12.99 6.38 -5.65
C ALA A 276 12.63 7.69 -6.37
N ASN A 277 12.91 7.77 -7.68
CA ASN A 277 12.62 8.91 -8.53
C ASN A 277 11.22 8.76 -9.13
N VAL A 278 10.36 9.73 -8.81
CA VAL A 278 8.98 9.77 -9.32
C VAL A 278 8.90 9.79 -10.84
N LYS A 279 9.85 10.42 -11.54
CA LYS A 279 9.85 10.50 -13.01
C LYS A 279 10.08 9.13 -13.62
N ASP A 280 11.07 8.39 -13.12
CA ASP A 280 11.42 7.06 -13.61
C ASP A 280 10.26 6.07 -13.32
N ARG A 281 9.69 6.12 -12.11
CA ARG A 281 8.50 5.30 -11.79
C ARG A 281 7.31 5.64 -12.69
N TRP A 282 7.05 6.93 -12.89
CA TRP A 282 5.93 7.36 -13.72
C TRP A 282 6.12 6.94 -15.18
N GLU A 283 7.35 7.00 -15.69
CA GLU A 283 7.69 6.48 -17.02
C GLU A 283 7.37 4.98 -17.14
N TRP A 284 7.72 4.18 -16.13
CA TRP A 284 7.33 2.76 -16.09
C TRP A 284 5.82 2.56 -16.03
N CYS A 285 5.10 3.37 -15.24
CA CYS A 285 3.64 3.30 -15.17
C CYS A 285 2.99 3.52 -16.54
N ILE A 286 3.41 4.57 -17.27
CA ILE A 286 2.75 4.97 -18.52
C ILE A 286 3.25 4.22 -19.77
N LYS A 287 4.50 3.72 -19.76
CA LYS A 287 5.07 2.98 -20.90
C LYS A 287 4.95 1.46 -20.76
N GLY A 288 5.01 0.93 -19.54
CA GLY A 288 4.95 -0.50 -19.28
C GLY A 288 3.60 -0.91 -18.68
N ILE A 289 3.34 -0.51 -17.43
CA ILE A 289 2.25 -1.08 -16.62
C ILE A 289 0.87 -0.80 -17.22
N MET A 290 0.52 0.45 -17.51
CA MET A 290 -0.84 0.81 -17.94
C MET A 290 -1.17 0.28 -19.34
N PRO A 291 -0.28 0.35 -20.35
CA PRO A 291 -0.51 -0.30 -21.64
C PRO A 291 -0.66 -1.83 -21.52
N ALA A 292 0.20 -2.48 -20.73
CA ALA A 292 0.11 -3.92 -20.49
C ALA A 292 -1.21 -4.29 -19.79
N TRP A 293 -1.59 -3.55 -18.75
CA TRP A 293 -2.85 -3.76 -18.04
C TRP A 293 -4.07 -3.59 -18.95
N ARG A 294 -4.07 -2.52 -19.76
CA ARG A 294 -5.12 -2.25 -20.72
C ARG A 294 -5.27 -3.36 -21.73
N SER A 295 -4.16 -3.82 -22.31
CA SER A 295 -4.17 -4.96 -23.22
C SER A 295 -4.67 -6.23 -22.53
N TYR A 296 -4.15 -6.55 -21.35
CA TYR A 296 -4.48 -7.76 -20.63
C TYR A 296 -5.96 -7.82 -20.23
N GLU A 297 -6.49 -6.77 -19.59
CA GLU A 297 -7.87 -6.73 -19.11
C GLU A 297 -8.87 -6.78 -20.26
N THR A 298 -8.61 -6.02 -21.33
CA THR A 298 -9.50 -5.95 -22.50
C THR A 298 -9.67 -7.32 -23.15
N HIS A 299 -8.59 -8.11 -23.28
CA HIS A 299 -8.63 -9.41 -23.95
C HIS A 299 -8.96 -10.58 -22.99
N ASN A 300 -8.76 -10.41 -21.68
CA ASN A 300 -8.80 -11.52 -20.72
C ASN A 300 -9.76 -11.29 -19.55
N GLN A 301 -10.83 -10.50 -19.71
CA GLN A 301 -11.69 -10.11 -18.59
C GLN A 301 -12.23 -11.28 -17.73
N LYS A 302 -12.60 -12.42 -18.35
CA LYS A 302 -13.01 -13.63 -17.60
C LYS A 302 -11.87 -14.20 -16.75
N LYS A 303 -10.67 -14.23 -17.30
CA LYS A 303 -9.46 -14.71 -16.62
C LYS A 303 -9.05 -13.77 -15.51
N VAL A 304 -9.08 -12.45 -15.74
CA VAL A 304 -8.89 -11.42 -14.70
C VAL A 304 -9.82 -11.67 -13.52
N LYS A 305 -11.12 -11.89 -13.78
CA LYS A 305 -12.08 -12.21 -12.72
C LYS A 305 -11.73 -13.50 -11.96
N GLY A 306 -11.28 -14.55 -12.68
CA GLY A 306 -10.84 -15.80 -12.09
C GLY A 306 -9.60 -15.63 -11.20
N LEU A 307 -8.59 -14.91 -11.69
CA LEU A 307 -7.36 -14.61 -10.96
C LEU A 307 -7.65 -13.78 -9.71
N LEU A 308 -8.42 -12.68 -9.83
CA LEU A 308 -8.81 -11.84 -8.69
C LEU A 308 -9.58 -12.64 -7.63
N LYS A 309 -10.46 -13.56 -8.02
CA LYS A 309 -11.12 -14.47 -7.07
C LYS A 309 -10.09 -15.36 -6.37
N SER A 310 -9.14 -15.93 -7.11
CA SER A 310 -8.10 -16.80 -6.55
C SER A 310 -7.22 -16.09 -5.52
N ILE A 311 -6.86 -14.82 -5.77
CA ILE A 311 -5.98 -14.06 -4.87
C ILE A 311 -6.70 -13.37 -3.70
N THR A 312 -8.03 -13.49 -3.63
CA THR A 312 -8.88 -12.90 -2.58
C THR A 312 -9.71 -13.91 -1.78
N SER A 313 -9.62 -15.20 -2.15
CA SER A 313 -10.19 -16.34 -1.42
C SER A 313 -9.37 -16.61 -0.17
#